data_AF-A0A1I1CH74-F1
#
_entry.id   AF-A0A1I1CH74-F1
#
_cell.length_a   1.000
_cell.length_b   1.000
_cell.length_c   1.000
_cell.angle_alpha   90.00
_cell.angle_beta   90.00
_cell.angle_gamma   90.00
#
_symmetry.space_group_name_H-M   'P 1'
#
loop_
_entity.id
_entity.type
_entity.pdbx_description
1 polymer ?
#
loop_
_entity_poly.entity_id
_entity_poly.type
_entity_poly.pdbx_seq_one_letter_code
_entity_poly.pdbx_strand_id
1 'polypeptide(L)'
;MMWLVECPLWDQGLVRPLLTEAGDIVLMCDSCTTVWCGPDDVESESYSQPAGPDWDTGCGSHVKPGTTKWADMDDVRKAGWGELEWHAG
;
A
#
# COMPACT_ATOMS: atom_id res chain seq x y z
N MET A 1 -3.57 -0.73 14.22
CA MET A 1 -3.56 -0.63 12.74
C MET A 1 -2.22 -0.01 12.33
N MET A 2 -1.50 -0.47 11.29
CA MET A 2 -0.13 0.02 11.01
C MET A 2 -0.03 0.94 9.78
N TRP A 3 0.94 1.86 9.78
CA TRP A 3 1.24 2.78 8.68
C TRP A 3 2.74 3.14 8.60
N LEU A 4 3.20 3.52 7.40
CA LEU A 4 4.62 3.80 7.09
C LEU A 4 4.93 5.30 7.20
N VAL A 5 4.27 6.12 6.38
CA VAL A 5 4.43 7.57 6.32
C VAL A 5 3.09 8.25 6.09
N GLU A 6 3.02 9.56 6.34
CA GLU A 6 1.90 10.38 5.89
C GLU A 6 1.87 10.41 4.35
N CYS A 7 0.66 10.52 3.78
CA CYS A 7 0.50 10.57 2.32
C CYS A 7 1.19 11.81 1.72
N PRO A 8 2.15 11.66 0.79
CA PRO A 8 2.91 12.81 0.26
C PRO A 8 2.13 13.63 -0.79
N LEU A 9 1.08 13.08 -1.39
CA LEU A 9 0.41 13.70 -2.55
C LEU A 9 -0.69 14.69 -2.21
N TRP A 10 -1.42 14.36 -1.16
CA TRP A 10 -2.53 15.14 -0.65
C TRP A 10 -2.36 15.08 0.86
N ASP A 11 -2.34 16.24 1.53
CA ASP A 11 -2.02 16.44 2.96
C ASP A 11 -3.00 15.74 3.94
N GLN A 12 -3.54 14.57 3.57
CA GLN A 12 -4.51 13.78 4.28
C GLN A 12 -4.27 12.29 4.03
N GLY A 13 -4.28 11.51 5.11
CA GLY A 13 -4.26 10.05 5.08
C GLY A 13 -2.90 9.44 5.42
N LEU A 14 -2.92 8.13 5.64
CA LEU A 14 -1.77 7.35 6.03
C LEU A 14 -1.44 6.33 4.94
N VAL A 15 -0.16 6.22 4.58
CA VAL A 15 0.32 5.18 3.67
C VAL A 15 0.43 3.87 4.44
N ARG A 16 -0.36 2.88 4.03
CA ARG A 16 -0.59 1.65 4.77
C ARG A 16 -0.35 0.42 3.89
N PRO A 17 0.17 -0.67 4.45
CA PRO A 17 0.46 -1.85 3.65
C PRO A 17 -0.84 -2.62 3.39
N LEU A 18 -1.05 -2.99 2.12
CA LEU A 18 -2.24 -3.67 1.63
C LEU A 18 -1.81 -5.05 1.10
N LEU A 19 -2.36 -6.11 1.68
CA LEU A 19 -2.20 -7.46 1.16
C LEU A 19 -3.24 -7.72 0.06
N THR A 20 -2.77 -8.10 -1.12
CA THR A 20 -3.60 -8.48 -2.25
C THR A 20 -4.05 -9.95 -2.16
N GLU A 21 -5.06 -10.34 -2.94
CA GLU A 21 -5.51 -11.74 -3.01
C GLU A 21 -4.44 -12.70 -3.55
N ALA A 22 -3.47 -12.18 -4.31
CA ALA A 22 -2.34 -12.92 -4.84
C ALA A 22 -1.24 -13.17 -3.79
N GLY A 23 -1.33 -12.51 -2.62
CA GLY A 23 -0.34 -12.58 -1.56
C GLY A 23 0.78 -11.53 -1.67
N ASP A 24 0.69 -10.63 -2.64
CA ASP A 24 1.61 -9.49 -2.78
C ASP A 24 1.26 -8.40 -1.76
N ILE A 25 2.27 -7.63 -1.36
CA ILE A 25 2.07 -6.44 -0.54
C ILE A 25 2.42 -5.21 -1.37
N VAL A 26 1.47 -4.28 -1.41
CA VAL A 26 1.67 -2.93 -1.95
C VAL A 26 1.41 -1.91 -0.84
N LEU A 27 1.76 -0.66 -1.07
CA LEU A 27 1.42 0.43 -0.17
C LEU A 27 0.23 1.20 -0.76
N MET A 28 -0.74 1.55 0.08
CA MET A 28 -1.93 2.28 -0.33
C MET A 28 -2.23 3.38 0.69
N CYS A 29 -2.57 4.58 0.22
CA CYS A 29 -3.11 5.61 1.09
C CYS A 29 -4.58 5.32 1.41
N ASP A 30 -4.93 5.35 2.70
CA ASP A 30 -6.29 5.05 3.17
C ASP A 30 -7.32 6.16 2.95
N SER A 31 -6.89 7.34 2.54
CA SER A 31 -7.78 8.47 2.23
C SER A 31 -8.06 8.59 0.73
N CYS A 32 -7.01 8.50 -0.08
CA CYS A 32 -7.04 8.96 -1.46
C CYS A 32 -6.80 7.84 -2.49
N THR A 33 -6.62 6.59 -2.03
CA THR A 33 -6.50 5.37 -2.83
C THR A 33 -5.27 5.26 -3.72
N THR A 34 -4.32 6.19 -3.63
CA THR A 34 -3.02 6.06 -4.31
C THR A 34 -2.29 4.81 -3.85
N VAL A 35 -1.68 4.10 -4.81
CA VAL A 35 -0.90 2.89 -4.59
C VAL A 35 0.55 3.06 -5.03
N TRP A 36 1.47 2.46 -4.27
CA TRP A 36 2.89 2.37 -4.55
C TRP A 36 3.35 0.91 -4.44
N CYS A 37 4.31 0.49 -5.27
CA CYS A 37 4.74 -0.91 -5.31
C CYS A 37 5.69 -1.26 -4.17
N GLY A 38 6.44 -0.27 -3.67
CA GLY A 38 7.22 -0.40 -2.47
C GLY A 38 7.49 0.94 -1.77
N PRO A 39 8.19 0.88 -0.62
CA PRO A 39 8.59 2.05 0.16
C PRO A 39 9.35 3.10 -0.65
N ASP A 40 10.31 2.68 -1.49
CA ASP A 40 11.14 3.58 -2.31
C ASP A 40 10.30 4.37 -3.34
N ASP A 41 9.16 3.82 -3.75
CA ASP A 41 8.25 4.48 -4.70
C ASP A 41 7.49 5.64 -4.03
N VAL A 42 7.28 5.56 -2.72
CA VAL A 42 6.60 6.61 -1.94
C VAL A 42 7.44 7.88 -1.92
N GLU A 43 8.76 7.75 -1.77
CA GLU A 43 9.69 8.88 -1.80
C GLU A 43 9.87 9.45 -3.21
N SER A 44 9.80 8.61 -4.23
CA SER A 44 10.02 9.01 -5.63
C SER A 44 8.76 9.48 -6.36
N GLU A 45 7.62 9.57 -5.66
CA GLU A 45 6.30 9.90 -6.21
C GLU A 45 5.88 9.01 -7.40
N SER A 46 6.40 7.77 -7.45
CA SER A 46 6.06 6.79 -8.49
C SER A 46 4.83 6.00 -8.09
N TYR A 47 3.65 6.52 -8.42
CA TYR A 47 2.38 5.96 -7.96
C TYR A 47 1.39 5.62 -9.07
N SER A 48 0.42 4.78 -8.71
CA SER A 48 -0.79 4.54 -9.49
C SER A 48 -2.03 4.98 -8.71
N GLN A 49 -3.12 5.26 -9.44
CA GLN A 49 -4.43 5.53 -8.86
C GLN A 49 -5.43 4.53 -9.47
N PRO A 50 -5.64 3.40 -8.79
CA PRO A 50 -6.54 2.37 -9.30
C PRO A 50 -7.98 2.91 -9.39
N ALA A 51 -8.64 2.69 -10.52
CA ALA A 51 -10.05 3.00 -10.73
C ALA A 51 -10.81 1.71 -11.06
N GLY A 52 -12.08 1.60 -10.66
CA GLY A 52 -12.91 0.44 -11.00
C GLY A 52 -13.21 0.37 -12.51
N PRO A 53 -13.59 -0.81 -13.06
CA PRO A 53 -13.98 -2.04 -12.37
C PRO A 53 -12.83 -3.00 -12.00
N ASP A 54 -11.65 -2.85 -12.62
CA ASP A 54 -10.45 -3.64 -12.36
C ASP A 54 -9.39 -2.73 -11.74
N TRP A 55 -9.01 -2.97 -10.48
CA TRP A 55 -7.99 -2.19 -9.79
C TRP A 55 -6.60 -2.69 -10.22
N ASP A 56 -6.03 -2.05 -11.24
CA ASP A 56 -4.61 -2.20 -11.55
C ASP A 56 -3.78 -1.37 -10.56
N THR A 57 -2.92 -2.04 -9.80
CA THR A 57 -2.02 -1.41 -8.83
C THR A 57 -0.82 -0.75 -9.50
N GLY A 58 -0.59 -0.96 -10.79
CA GLY A 58 0.64 -0.55 -11.47
C GLY A 58 1.87 -1.37 -11.09
N CYS A 59 1.71 -2.34 -10.18
CA CYS A 59 2.78 -3.18 -9.62
C CYS A 59 2.79 -4.58 -10.26
N GLY A 60 2.22 -4.70 -11.45
CA GLY A 60 2.03 -5.98 -12.14
C GLY A 60 0.92 -6.85 -11.55
N SER A 61 0.12 -6.33 -10.60
CA SER A 61 -1.03 -7.04 -10.03
C SER A 61 -2.35 -6.30 -10.29
N HIS A 62 -3.35 -7.07 -10.72
CA HIS A 62 -4.74 -6.65 -10.77
C HIS A 62 -5.46 -7.21 -9.56
N VAL A 63 -6.26 -6.38 -8.90
CA VAL A 63 -6.92 -6.75 -7.65
C VAL A 63 -8.41 -6.55 -7.79
N LYS A 64 -9.19 -7.52 -7.32
CA LYS A 64 -10.64 -7.35 -7.24
C LYS A 64 -11.00 -6.48 -6.03
N PRO A 65 -11.86 -5.46 -6.19
CA PRO A 65 -12.37 -4.71 -5.05
C PRO A 65 -13.00 -5.63 -4.00
N GLY A 66 -12.61 -5.46 -2.74
CA GLY A 66 -13.11 -6.26 -1.61
C GLY A 66 -12.38 -7.58 -1.34
N THR A 67 -11.37 -7.95 -2.12
CA THR A 67 -10.52 -9.13 -1.85
C THR A 67 -9.20 -8.80 -1.14
N THR A 68 -8.97 -7.52 -0.84
CA THR A 68 -7.80 -7.03 -0.11
C THR A 68 -8.03 -6.94 1.39
N LYS A 69 -6.95 -7.03 2.16
CA LYS A 69 -6.94 -6.64 3.58
C LYS A 69 -5.75 -5.71 3.87
N TRP A 70 -5.87 -4.91 4.93
CA TRP A 70 -4.69 -4.26 5.49
C TRP A 70 -3.74 -5.32 6.03
N ALA A 71 -2.47 -5.25 5.62
CA ALA A 71 -1.42 -6.16 6.06
C ALA A 71 -1.03 -5.89 7.52
N ASP A 72 -0.55 -6.93 8.19
CA ASP A 72 0.00 -6.86 9.53
C ASP A 72 1.54 -6.92 9.54
N MET A 73 2.14 -6.90 10.75
CA MET A 73 3.60 -6.93 10.90
C MET A 73 4.24 -8.22 10.35
N ASP A 74 3.53 -9.34 10.38
CA ASP A 74 4.06 -10.61 9.87
C ASP A 74 4.01 -10.62 8.34
N ASP A 75 2.98 -10.03 7.76
CA ASP A 75 2.87 -9.79 6.32
C ASP A 75 4.03 -8.90 5.83
N VAL A 76 4.27 -7.71 6.41
CA VAL A 76 5.37 -6.83 5.94
C VAL A 76 6.76 -7.43 6.16
N ARG A 77 6.95 -8.26 7.19
CA ARG A 77 8.21 -9.01 7.39
C ARG A 77 8.46 -10.01 6.28
N LYS A 78 7.42 -10.73 5.83
CA LYS A 78 7.53 -11.65 4.69
C LYS A 78 7.87 -10.92 3.39
N ALA A 79 7.40 -9.68 3.23
CA ALA A 79 7.75 -8.80 2.11
C ALA A 79 9.16 -8.18 2.23
N GLY A 80 9.90 -8.42 3.33
CA GLY A 80 11.23 -7.88 3.53
C GLY A 80 11.27 -6.43 4.04
N TRP A 81 10.13 -5.88 4.47
CA TRP A 81 10.00 -4.48 4.94
C TRP A 81 9.94 -4.37 6.47
N GLY A 82 10.36 -5.43 7.18
CA GLY A 82 10.26 -5.52 8.64
C GLY A 82 11.16 -4.56 9.41
N GLU A 83 12.23 -4.06 8.79
CA GLU A 83 13.20 -3.14 9.39
C GLU A 83 12.82 -1.66 9.21
N LEU A 84 11.74 -1.36 8.48
CA LEU A 84 11.24 0.01 8.35
C LEU A 84 10.54 0.48 9.63
N GLU A 85 10.51 1.79 9.83
CA GLU A 85 9.77 2.37 10.95
C GLU A 85 8.26 2.35 10.65
N TRP A 86 7.57 1.41 11.28
CA TRP A 86 6.11 1.30 11.21
C TRP A 86 5.46 1.87 12.46
N HIS A 87 4.49 2.75 12.27
CA HIS A 87 3.74 3.34 13.35
C HIS A 87 2.47 2.52 13.65
N ALA A 88 2.14 2.42 14.94
CA ALA A 88 0.88 1.84 15.39
C ALA A 88 -0.19 2.94 15.53
N GLY A 89 -1.37 2.68 15.00
CA GLY A 89 -2.61 3.44 15.18
C GLY A 89 -3.73 2.60 15.79
#